data_AF-A0A0Q6JQ20-F1
#
_entry.id   AF-A0A0Q6JQ20-F1
#
_cell.length_a   1.000
_cell.length_b   1.000
_cell.length_c   1.000
_cell.angle_alpha   90.00
_cell.angle_beta   90.00
_cell.angle_gamma   90.00
#
_symmetry.space_group_name_H-M   'P 1'
#
loop_
_entity.id
_entity.type
_entity.pdbx_description
1 polymer ?
#
loop_
_entity_poly.entity_id
_entity_poly.type
_entity_poly.pdbx_seq_one_letter_code
_entity_poly.pdbx_strand_id
1 'polypeptide(L)'
;MAMTADVKDELSRLTITAVSCRKAEVAALLRFAGGLHIVAGRVVVEAEVDQLSIARRLKREVFDLFGYNADVHSIGAGGLRKSTRYIVRVAKDGEALARQTGLLDMRGRPVRGLPAQVVGGTVADSEAAWRGAFLAHGSLTEPGRSSALEVSCPGPEAALALVGAARRLGVAAKAREVRGADRVVVRDGEAIGVLLTRMGAQDTRLTWEERRMRREVRATANRLANFDDANLRRSARAAVAAAARVERALAILGEDVPDHLAAAGHLRVQHRQASLEELGQLADPPMTKDAVAGRIRRLLSMADRKAKDSGIPDTESAVTADLLDEA
;
A
#
# COMPACT_ATOMS: atom_id res chain seq x y z
N MET A 1 -13.19 8.54 3.83
CA MET A 1 -11.81 8.84 3.42
C MET A 1 -11.33 10.04 4.24
N ALA A 2 -11.05 9.83 5.53
CA ALA A 2 -10.71 10.92 6.44
C ALA A 2 -9.43 11.65 5.98
N MET A 3 -8.38 10.90 5.66
CA MET A 3 -7.09 11.50 5.28
C MET A 3 -7.14 12.35 4.01
N THR A 4 -7.99 12.04 3.02
CA THR A 4 -8.17 12.92 1.86
C THR A 4 -8.69 14.29 2.28
N ALA A 5 -9.67 14.32 3.20
CA ALA A 5 -10.24 15.56 3.68
C ALA A 5 -9.21 16.37 4.47
N ASP A 6 -8.40 15.70 5.30
CA ASP A 6 -7.33 16.32 6.10
C ASP A 6 -6.26 16.97 5.21
N VAL A 7 -5.76 16.25 4.18
CA VAL A 7 -4.81 16.82 3.21
C VAL A 7 -5.40 18.04 2.53
N LYS A 8 -6.64 17.93 2.03
CA LYS A 8 -7.29 19.05 1.31
C LYS A 8 -7.50 20.26 2.21
N ASP A 9 -7.87 20.03 3.46
CA ASP A 9 -8.11 21.06 4.45
C ASP A 9 -6.80 21.78 4.81
N GLU A 10 -5.72 21.05 5.07
CA GLU A 10 -4.37 21.59 5.31
C GLU A 10 -3.87 22.41 4.11
N LEU A 11 -3.91 21.83 2.91
CA LEU A 11 -3.45 22.50 1.68
C LEU A 11 -4.29 23.75 1.34
N SER A 12 -5.57 23.78 1.72
CA SER A 12 -6.43 24.95 1.49
C SER A 12 -5.97 26.18 2.30
N ARG A 13 -5.31 25.97 3.44
CA ARG A 13 -4.76 27.03 4.30
C ARG A 13 -3.31 27.40 4.00
N LEU A 14 -2.60 26.59 3.21
CA LEU A 14 -1.19 26.80 2.92
C LEU A 14 -0.95 28.16 2.23
N THR A 15 -0.13 29.01 2.83
CA THR A 15 0.26 30.30 2.24
C THR A 15 1.35 30.12 1.19
N ILE A 16 1.14 30.67 0.00
CA ILE A 16 2.12 30.66 -1.09
C ILE A 16 2.44 32.10 -1.45
N THR A 17 3.72 32.44 -1.46
CA THR A 17 4.18 33.81 -1.68
C THR A 17 4.55 34.06 -3.14
N ALA A 18 5.18 33.08 -3.80
CA ALA A 18 5.61 33.20 -5.19
C ALA A 18 4.41 33.27 -6.15
N VAL A 19 4.32 34.35 -6.92
CA VAL A 19 3.22 34.61 -7.86
C VAL A 19 3.11 33.52 -8.94
N SER A 20 4.24 33.02 -9.45
CA SER A 20 4.24 31.93 -10.44
C SER A 20 3.59 30.66 -9.88
N CYS A 21 3.91 30.30 -8.64
CA CYS A 21 3.36 29.12 -7.96
C CYS A 21 1.87 29.29 -7.69
N ARG A 22 1.44 30.48 -7.23
CA ARG A 22 0.01 30.78 -7.05
C ARG A 22 -0.77 30.62 -8.37
N LYS A 23 -0.23 31.17 -9.47
CA LYS A 23 -0.82 31.02 -10.81
C LYS A 23 -0.83 29.57 -11.29
N ALA A 24 0.24 28.81 -11.03
CA ALA A 24 0.33 27.40 -11.41
C ALA A 24 -0.69 26.52 -10.67
N GLU A 25 -0.89 26.78 -9.37
CA GLU A 25 -1.92 26.12 -8.59
C GLU A 25 -3.32 26.42 -9.12
N VAL A 26 -3.65 27.70 -9.35
CA VAL A 26 -4.98 28.09 -9.87
C VAL A 26 -5.22 27.47 -11.24
N ALA A 27 -4.23 27.52 -12.15
CA ALA A 27 -4.34 26.91 -13.47
C ALA A 27 -4.60 25.41 -13.41
N ALA A 28 -3.89 24.68 -12.53
CA ALA A 28 -4.10 23.25 -12.34
C ALA A 28 -5.43 22.95 -11.65
N LEU A 29 -5.80 23.70 -10.61
CA LEU A 29 -7.07 23.53 -9.91
C LEU A 29 -8.27 23.74 -10.86
N LEU A 30 -8.28 24.84 -11.61
CA LEU A 30 -9.32 25.10 -12.61
C LEU A 30 -9.35 24.00 -13.67
N ARG A 31 -8.20 23.61 -14.22
CA ARG A 31 -8.12 22.54 -15.22
C ARG A 31 -8.76 21.25 -14.73
N PHE A 32 -8.37 20.80 -13.55
CA PHE A 32 -8.79 19.51 -13.04
C PHE A 32 -10.25 19.56 -12.56
N ALA A 33 -10.72 20.70 -12.05
CA ALA A 33 -12.10 20.87 -11.56
C ALA A 33 -13.16 21.15 -12.66
N GLY A 34 -12.81 21.01 -13.94
CA GLY A 34 -13.74 21.22 -15.06
C GLY A 34 -13.82 22.66 -15.59
N GLY A 35 -12.82 23.48 -15.31
CA GLY A 35 -12.73 24.95 -15.46
C GLY A 35 -13.25 25.64 -16.72
N LEU A 36 -13.67 24.96 -17.78
CA LEU A 36 -14.05 25.58 -19.05
C LEU A 36 -15.41 25.09 -19.51
N HIS A 37 -16.39 26.00 -19.55
CA HIS A 37 -17.74 25.74 -20.04
C HIS A 37 -18.15 26.78 -21.09
N ILE A 38 -18.99 26.37 -22.02
CA ILE A 38 -19.64 27.26 -22.97
C ILE A 38 -21.12 27.31 -22.62
N VAL A 39 -21.62 28.47 -22.22
CA VAL A 39 -23.01 28.69 -21.82
C VAL A 39 -23.58 29.78 -22.72
N ALA A 40 -24.60 29.44 -23.52
CA ALA A 40 -25.23 30.36 -24.48
C ALA A 40 -24.21 31.09 -25.39
N GLY A 41 -23.21 30.36 -25.89
CA GLY A 41 -22.16 30.90 -26.76
C GLY A 41 -21.08 31.72 -26.07
N ARG A 42 -21.11 31.85 -24.73
CA ARG A 42 -20.11 32.58 -23.95
C ARG A 42 -19.23 31.62 -23.15
N VAL A 43 -17.94 31.93 -23.06
CA VAL A 43 -17.01 31.19 -22.22
C VAL A 43 -17.23 31.56 -20.76
N VAL A 44 -17.48 30.54 -19.94
CA VAL A 44 -17.62 30.64 -18.49
C VAL A 44 -16.57 29.75 -17.86
N VAL A 45 -15.88 30.26 -16.84
CA VAL A 45 -14.96 29.45 -16.04
C VAL A 45 -15.69 28.98 -14.79
N GLU A 46 -15.80 27.67 -14.61
CA GLU A 46 -16.50 27.06 -13.49
C GLU A 46 -15.67 25.91 -12.92
N ALA A 47 -15.46 25.89 -11.61
CA ALA A 47 -14.70 24.86 -10.93
C ALA A 47 -15.52 24.24 -9.80
N GLU A 48 -15.68 22.91 -9.84
CA GLU A 48 -16.40 22.15 -8.82
C GLU A 48 -15.45 21.49 -7.83
N VAL A 49 -15.54 21.85 -6.54
CA VAL A 49 -14.73 21.31 -5.44
C VAL A 49 -15.58 20.73 -4.32
N ASP A 50 -15.00 19.89 -3.46
CA ASP A 50 -15.70 19.20 -2.36
C ASP A 50 -15.63 19.92 -1.01
N GLN A 51 -14.80 20.96 -0.86
CA GLN A 51 -14.66 21.72 0.39
C GLN A 51 -14.83 23.23 0.17
N LEU A 52 -15.51 23.89 1.10
CA LEU A 52 -15.74 25.34 1.06
C LEU A 52 -14.44 26.14 1.20
N SER A 53 -13.47 25.64 1.97
CA SER A 53 -12.16 26.26 2.15
C SER A 53 -11.41 26.38 0.82
N ILE A 54 -11.45 25.33 -0.01
CA ILE A 54 -10.87 25.32 -1.36
C ILE A 54 -11.60 26.33 -2.26
N ALA A 55 -12.94 26.35 -2.22
CA ALA A 55 -13.73 27.29 -3.02
C ALA A 55 -13.42 28.75 -2.67
N ARG A 56 -13.33 29.07 -1.37
CA ARG A 56 -12.98 30.41 -0.88
C ARG A 56 -11.55 30.80 -1.27
N ARG A 57 -10.60 29.88 -1.15
CA ARG A 57 -9.22 30.06 -1.60
C ARG A 57 -9.19 30.38 -3.08
N LEU A 58 -9.79 29.55 -3.93
CA LEU A 58 -9.82 29.77 -5.37
C LEU A 58 -10.46 31.11 -5.73
N LYS A 59 -11.60 31.47 -5.12
CA LYS A 59 -12.24 32.78 -5.34
C LYS A 59 -11.29 33.94 -5.03
N ARG A 60 -10.59 33.88 -3.88
CA ARG A 60 -9.62 34.91 -3.50
C ARG A 60 -8.46 34.97 -4.48
N GLU A 61 -7.86 33.83 -4.82
CA GLU A 61 -6.74 33.79 -5.76
C GLU A 61 -7.12 34.27 -7.16
N VAL A 62 -8.34 33.99 -7.62
CA VAL A 62 -8.86 34.49 -8.90
C VAL A 62 -8.92 36.01 -8.90
N PHE A 63 -9.40 36.61 -7.81
CA PHE A 63 -9.43 38.06 -7.66
C PHE A 63 -8.03 38.67 -7.52
N ASP A 64 -7.21 38.16 -6.60
CA ASP A 64 -5.89 38.73 -6.29
C ASP A 64 -4.90 38.64 -7.46
N LEU A 65 -4.94 37.56 -8.24
CA LEU A 65 -3.96 37.31 -9.31
C LEU A 65 -4.42 37.83 -10.67
N PHE A 66 -5.73 37.89 -10.91
CA PHE A 66 -6.30 38.14 -12.25
C PHE A 66 -7.34 39.27 -12.27
N GLY A 67 -7.80 39.75 -11.11
CA GLY A 67 -8.73 40.88 -11.00
C GLY A 67 -10.20 40.56 -11.29
N TYR A 68 -10.55 39.27 -11.42
CA TYR A 68 -11.92 38.87 -11.75
C TYR A 68 -12.72 38.48 -10.51
N ASN A 69 -14.00 38.87 -10.50
CA ASN A 69 -14.93 38.46 -9.45
C ASN A 69 -15.47 37.05 -9.74
N ALA A 70 -15.44 36.19 -8.72
CA ALA A 70 -16.03 34.87 -8.77
C ALA A 70 -17.18 34.73 -7.76
N ASP A 71 -18.25 34.07 -8.18
CA ASP A 71 -19.36 33.68 -7.33
C ASP A 71 -19.11 32.27 -6.78
N VAL A 72 -19.57 32.01 -5.56
CA VAL A 72 -19.48 30.68 -4.94
C VAL A 72 -20.89 30.20 -4.63
N HIS A 73 -21.27 29.07 -5.24
CA HIS A 73 -22.56 28.42 -5.03
C HIS A 73 -22.36 27.07 -4.34
N SER A 74 -23.19 26.75 -3.36
CA SER A 74 -23.26 25.41 -2.78
C SER A 74 -24.31 24.58 -3.49
N ILE A 75 -23.94 23.40 -3.95
CA ILE A 75 -24.88 22.36 -4.40
C ILE A 75 -25.00 21.36 -3.26
N GLY A 76 -26.19 21.30 -2.65
CA GLY A 76 -26.49 20.36 -1.57
C GLY A 76 -26.32 18.90 -2.01
N ALA A 77 -26.08 18.02 -1.04
CA ALA A 77 -26.12 16.58 -1.27
C ALA A 77 -27.56 16.17 -1.68
N GLY A 78 -27.70 15.49 -2.82
CA GLY A 78 -29.01 15.12 -3.37
C GLY A 78 -28.89 14.35 -4.69
N GLY A 79 -29.84 13.43 -4.94
CA GLY A 79 -29.84 12.57 -6.12
C GLY A 79 -28.61 11.66 -6.20
N LEU A 80 -27.88 11.71 -7.32
CA LEU A 80 -26.63 10.94 -7.53
C LEU A 80 -25.44 11.43 -6.69
N ARG A 81 -25.50 12.63 -6.07
CA ARG A 81 -24.36 13.25 -5.38
C ARG A 81 -24.38 12.92 -3.88
N LYS A 82 -23.35 12.20 -3.42
CA LYS A 82 -23.21 11.73 -2.04
C LYS A 82 -22.77 12.80 -1.03
N SER A 83 -22.29 13.96 -1.50
CA SER A 83 -21.80 15.03 -0.63
C SER A 83 -22.08 16.41 -1.23
N THR A 84 -22.13 17.43 -0.38
CA THR A 84 -22.18 18.84 -0.80
C THR A 84 -20.97 19.15 -1.68
N ARG A 85 -21.19 19.93 -2.74
CA ARG A 85 -20.15 20.42 -3.65
C ARG A 85 -20.24 21.93 -3.74
N TYR A 86 -19.13 22.57 -4.02
CA TYR A 86 -19.04 24.02 -4.15
C TYR A 86 -18.57 24.36 -5.56
N ILE A 87 -19.31 25.25 -6.20
CA ILE A 87 -19.00 25.74 -7.53
C ILE A 87 -18.44 27.15 -7.38
N VAL A 88 -17.24 27.36 -7.90
CA VAL A 88 -16.65 28.70 -8.08
C VAL A 88 -16.83 29.09 -9.54
N ARG A 89 -17.55 30.18 -9.81
CA ARG A 89 -17.94 30.56 -11.17
C ARG A 89 -17.52 31.99 -11.49
N VAL A 90 -16.91 32.17 -12.66
CA VAL A 90 -16.61 33.46 -13.29
C VAL A 90 -17.38 33.53 -14.59
N ALA A 91 -18.57 34.13 -14.51
CA ALA A 91 -19.49 34.25 -15.65
C ALA A 91 -19.15 35.46 -16.54
N LYS A 92 -18.84 36.60 -15.92
CA LYS A 92 -18.35 37.79 -16.60
C LYS A 92 -16.84 37.64 -16.80
N ASP A 93 -16.34 37.98 -17.99
CA ASP A 93 -14.90 37.94 -18.34
C ASP A 93 -14.28 36.52 -18.28
N GLY A 94 -15.10 35.47 -18.33
CA GLY A 94 -14.65 34.08 -18.27
C GLY A 94 -13.65 33.72 -19.38
N GLU A 95 -13.81 34.26 -20.58
CA GLU A 95 -12.85 34.07 -21.68
C GLU A 95 -11.46 34.64 -21.37
N ALA A 96 -11.41 35.83 -20.76
CA ALA A 96 -10.16 36.48 -20.42
C ALA A 96 -9.42 35.71 -19.31
N LEU A 97 -10.15 35.27 -18.28
CA LEU A 97 -9.61 34.38 -17.25
C LEU A 97 -9.14 33.05 -17.85
N ALA A 98 -9.91 32.45 -18.75
CA ALA A 98 -9.56 31.18 -19.39
C ALA A 98 -8.28 31.27 -20.22
N ARG A 99 -8.03 32.39 -20.91
CA ARG A 99 -6.76 32.64 -21.61
C ARG A 99 -5.59 32.83 -20.64
N GLN A 100 -5.76 33.64 -19.59
CA GLN A 100 -4.69 33.92 -18.62
C GLN A 100 -4.28 32.69 -17.78
N THR A 101 -5.25 31.81 -17.48
CA THR A 101 -5.02 30.55 -16.75
C THR A 101 -4.59 29.41 -17.67
N GLY A 102 -4.62 29.62 -18.99
CA GLY A 102 -4.23 28.61 -19.98
C GLY A 102 -5.25 27.48 -20.14
N LEU A 103 -6.52 27.73 -19.84
CA LEU A 103 -7.65 26.90 -20.28
C LEU A 103 -7.91 27.06 -21.78
N LEU A 104 -7.71 28.27 -22.31
CA LEU A 104 -7.71 28.58 -23.74
C LEU A 104 -6.32 29.01 -24.20
N ASP A 105 -5.99 28.68 -25.44
CA ASP A 105 -4.80 29.23 -26.11
C ASP A 105 -5.08 30.65 -26.67
N MET A 106 -4.06 31.29 -27.22
CA MET A 106 -4.18 32.64 -27.81
C MET A 106 -5.17 32.69 -28.99
N ARG A 107 -5.44 31.55 -29.63
CA ARG A 107 -6.40 31.40 -30.74
C ARG A 107 -7.82 31.05 -30.24
N GLY A 108 -8.04 31.03 -28.93
CA GLY A 108 -9.34 30.69 -28.33
C GLY A 108 -9.68 29.19 -28.35
N ARG A 109 -8.71 28.31 -28.60
CA ARG A 109 -8.92 26.86 -28.60
C ARG A 109 -8.71 26.28 -27.21
N PRO A 110 -9.51 25.29 -26.78
CA PRO A 110 -9.27 24.58 -25.53
C PRO A 110 -7.88 23.93 -25.52
N VAL A 111 -7.06 24.30 -24.53
CA VAL A 111 -5.86 23.52 -24.21
C VAL A 111 -6.35 22.19 -23.63
N ARG A 112 -5.65 21.07 -23.84
CA ARG A 112 -6.05 19.73 -23.31
C ARG A 112 -5.35 19.33 -22.01
N GLY A 113 -4.03 19.56 -21.93
CA GLY A 113 -3.22 19.28 -20.75
C GLY A 113 -3.11 20.47 -19.79
N LEU A 114 -1.99 20.54 -19.07
CA LEU A 114 -1.61 21.75 -18.34
C LEU A 114 -0.96 22.78 -19.28
N PRO A 115 -1.06 24.09 -19.00
CA PRO A 115 -0.46 25.11 -19.85
C PRO A 115 1.07 25.07 -19.81
N ALA A 116 1.71 25.47 -20.91
CA ALA A 116 3.16 25.38 -21.08
C ALA A 116 3.95 26.09 -19.98
N GLN A 117 3.45 27.23 -19.48
CA GLN A 117 4.05 27.96 -18.36
C GLN A 117 4.09 27.17 -17.04
N VAL A 118 3.16 26.22 -16.86
CA VAL A 118 3.16 25.32 -15.69
C VAL A 118 4.06 24.11 -15.94
N VAL A 119 3.96 23.50 -17.13
CA VAL A 119 4.76 22.31 -17.49
C VAL A 119 6.26 22.64 -17.54
N GLY A 120 6.62 23.77 -18.15
CA GLY A 120 7.98 24.28 -18.25
C GLY A 120 8.40 25.21 -17.11
N GLY A 121 7.57 25.36 -16.08
CA GLY A 121 7.84 26.24 -14.94
C GLY A 121 8.97 25.72 -14.04
N THR A 122 9.12 26.32 -12.86
CA THR A 122 10.09 25.88 -11.85
C THR A 122 9.65 24.56 -11.17
N VAL A 123 10.52 24.00 -10.32
CA VAL A 123 10.15 22.86 -9.45
C VAL A 123 9.02 23.26 -8.50
N ALA A 124 9.05 24.46 -7.94
CA ALA A 124 7.98 24.99 -7.08
C ALA A 124 6.65 25.15 -7.83
N ASP A 125 6.68 25.49 -9.12
CA ASP A 125 5.46 25.50 -9.94
C ASP A 125 4.91 24.08 -10.18
N SER A 126 5.79 23.06 -10.21
CA SER A 126 5.36 21.65 -10.27
C SER A 126 4.73 21.18 -8.96
N GLU A 127 5.27 21.62 -7.81
CA GLU A 127 4.67 21.41 -6.48
C GLU A 127 3.26 22.04 -6.43
N ALA A 128 3.13 23.27 -6.93
CA ALA A 128 1.87 23.99 -7.00
C ALA A 128 0.85 23.36 -7.95
N ALA A 129 1.29 22.88 -9.11
CA ALA A 129 0.43 22.16 -10.04
C ALA A 129 -0.14 20.88 -9.41
N TRP A 130 0.69 20.11 -8.69
CA TRP A 130 0.24 18.93 -7.96
C TRP A 130 -0.75 19.27 -6.86
N ARG A 131 -0.48 20.31 -6.07
CA ARG A 131 -1.42 20.80 -5.05
C ARG A 131 -2.76 21.20 -5.65
N GLY A 132 -2.77 22.00 -6.73
CA GLY A 132 -4.00 22.41 -7.42
C GLY A 132 -4.80 21.22 -7.95
N ALA A 133 -4.13 20.27 -8.59
CA ALA A 133 -4.76 19.05 -9.11
C ALA A 133 -5.33 18.16 -7.97
N PHE A 134 -4.60 18.05 -6.85
CA PHE A 134 -5.07 17.30 -5.68
C PHE A 134 -6.26 17.98 -5.00
N LEU A 135 -6.26 19.31 -4.85
CA LEU A 135 -7.40 20.06 -4.30
C LEU A 135 -8.68 19.83 -5.13
N ALA A 136 -8.57 19.77 -6.46
CA ALA A 136 -9.69 19.47 -7.36
C ALA A 136 -10.26 18.05 -7.14
N HIS A 137 -9.46 17.03 -7.48
CA HIS A 137 -9.92 15.63 -7.54
C HIS A 137 -8.88 14.62 -7.03
N GLY A 138 -8.06 15.07 -6.09
CA GLY A 138 -7.14 14.23 -5.34
C GLY A 138 -7.83 13.34 -4.31
N SER A 139 -7.24 12.18 -4.08
CA SER A 139 -7.61 11.26 -3.02
C SER A 139 -6.37 10.57 -2.45
N LEU A 140 -6.38 10.34 -1.15
CA LEU A 140 -5.37 9.59 -0.43
C LEU A 140 -6.06 8.43 0.28
N THR A 141 -5.73 7.21 -0.13
CA THR A 141 -6.14 6.03 0.64
C THR A 141 -5.24 5.89 1.85
N GLU A 142 -5.82 5.54 2.98
CA GLU A 142 -5.05 5.28 4.19
C GLU A 142 -4.03 4.16 3.95
N PRO A 143 -2.89 4.16 4.68
CA PRO A 143 -1.99 3.02 4.68
C PRO A 143 -2.79 1.74 4.95
N GLY A 144 -2.46 0.62 4.33
CA GLY A 144 -3.25 -0.60 4.48
C GLY A 144 -2.69 -1.75 3.65
N ARG A 145 -3.56 -2.63 3.14
CA ARG A 145 -3.16 -3.64 2.14
C ARG A 145 -2.68 -2.98 0.85
N SER A 146 -3.28 -1.84 0.50
CA SER A 146 -2.88 -0.99 -0.61
C SER A 146 -2.93 0.47 -0.18
N SER A 147 -1.87 1.21 -0.48
CA SER A 147 -1.82 2.66 -0.35
C SER A 147 -1.75 3.27 -1.75
N ALA A 148 -2.49 4.34 -1.96
CA ALA A 148 -2.46 5.11 -3.20
C ALA A 148 -2.77 6.57 -2.92
N LEU A 149 -1.99 7.44 -3.55
CA LEU A 149 -2.36 8.83 -3.79
C LEU A 149 -2.76 8.94 -5.26
N GLU A 150 -3.99 9.37 -5.51
CA GLU A 150 -4.57 9.43 -6.86
C GLU A 150 -5.15 10.80 -7.17
N VAL A 151 -5.06 11.21 -8.43
CA VAL A 151 -5.77 12.38 -8.97
C VAL A 151 -6.54 11.96 -10.21
N SER A 152 -7.85 12.19 -10.22
CA SER A 152 -8.67 12.01 -11.43
C SER A 152 -8.40 13.15 -12.41
N CYS A 153 -8.18 12.82 -13.67
CA CYS A 153 -7.73 13.77 -14.71
C CYS A 153 -8.84 13.99 -15.74
N PRO A 154 -8.93 15.20 -16.34
CA PRO A 154 -9.91 15.51 -17.38
C PRO A 154 -9.60 14.85 -18.74
N GLY A 155 -8.43 14.25 -18.90
CA GLY A 155 -8.00 13.56 -20.11
C GLY A 155 -6.54 13.11 -20.04
N PRO A 156 -6.05 12.38 -21.05
CA PRO A 156 -4.73 11.76 -21.02
C PRO A 156 -3.61 12.79 -21.08
N GLU A 157 -3.77 13.91 -21.78
CA GLU A 157 -2.76 14.96 -21.86
C GLU A 157 -2.55 15.66 -20.50
N ALA A 158 -3.62 15.84 -19.71
CA ALA A 158 -3.52 16.39 -18.36
C ALA A 158 -2.86 15.38 -17.40
N ALA A 159 -3.18 14.09 -17.54
CA ALA A 159 -2.55 13.04 -16.77
C ALA A 159 -1.03 12.95 -17.05
N LEU A 160 -0.63 12.99 -18.32
CA LEU A 160 0.78 12.99 -18.73
C LEU A 160 1.53 14.22 -18.21
N ALA A 161 0.93 15.40 -18.27
CA ALA A 161 1.52 16.62 -17.73
C ALA A 161 1.75 16.51 -16.21
N LEU A 162 0.78 15.95 -15.48
CA LEU A 162 0.88 15.77 -14.02
C LEU A 162 1.91 14.68 -13.65
N VAL A 163 2.03 13.60 -14.43
CA VAL A 163 3.12 12.62 -14.30
C VAL A 163 4.49 13.29 -14.52
N GLY A 164 4.60 14.14 -15.54
CA GLY A 164 5.80 14.93 -15.79
C GLY A 164 6.17 15.83 -14.61
N ALA A 165 5.18 16.53 -14.04
CA ALA A 165 5.37 17.33 -12.83
C ALA A 165 5.86 16.46 -11.66
N ALA A 166 5.28 15.28 -11.43
CA ALA A 166 5.73 14.38 -10.34
C ALA A 166 7.17 13.92 -10.53
N ARG A 167 7.56 13.59 -11.76
CA ARG A 167 8.95 13.20 -12.07
C ARG A 167 9.94 14.31 -11.70
N ARG A 168 9.59 15.58 -11.95
CA ARG A 168 10.42 16.73 -11.55
C ARG A 168 10.54 16.89 -10.03
N LEU A 169 9.60 16.35 -9.27
CA LEU A 169 9.64 16.29 -7.81
C LEU A 169 10.38 15.05 -7.27
N GLY A 170 10.93 14.20 -8.16
CA GLY A 170 11.54 12.92 -7.77
C GLY A 170 10.52 11.83 -7.43
N VAL A 171 9.25 11.99 -7.82
CA VAL A 171 8.16 11.07 -7.48
C VAL A 171 7.78 10.23 -8.69
N ALA A 172 7.80 8.91 -8.55
CA ALA A 172 7.38 7.98 -9.59
C ALA A 172 5.85 7.83 -9.63
N ALA A 173 5.19 8.62 -10.48
CA ALA A 173 3.76 8.54 -10.75
C ALA A 173 3.46 7.80 -12.06
N LYS A 174 2.28 7.16 -12.16
CA LYS A 174 1.82 6.47 -13.37
C LYS A 174 0.44 6.96 -13.79
N ALA A 175 0.28 7.29 -15.07
CA ALA A 175 -1.03 7.51 -15.68
C ALA A 175 -1.70 6.15 -15.96
N ARG A 176 -3.00 6.04 -15.69
CA ARG A 176 -3.82 4.85 -15.95
C ARG A 176 -5.24 5.27 -16.29
N GLU A 177 -5.89 4.52 -17.17
CA GLU A 177 -7.31 4.62 -17.40
C GLU A 177 -8.05 3.62 -16.50
N VAL A 178 -9.05 4.10 -15.76
CA VAL A 178 -9.88 3.28 -14.87
C VAL A 178 -11.34 3.59 -15.14
N ARG A 179 -12.08 2.62 -15.69
CA ARG A 179 -13.51 2.74 -16.04
C ARG A 179 -13.80 3.95 -16.95
N GLY A 180 -12.96 4.17 -17.96
CA GLY A 180 -13.11 5.28 -18.90
C GLY A 180 -12.66 6.65 -18.37
N ALA A 181 -12.03 6.71 -17.20
CA ALA A 181 -11.49 7.94 -16.63
C ALA A 181 -9.97 7.86 -16.44
N ASP A 182 -9.26 8.87 -16.92
CA ASP A 182 -7.82 9.01 -16.71
C ASP A 182 -7.50 9.36 -15.25
N ARG A 183 -6.46 8.72 -14.71
CA ARG A 183 -5.98 8.94 -13.35
C ARG A 183 -4.46 8.94 -13.31
N VAL A 184 -3.89 9.75 -12.44
CA VAL A 184 -2.49 9.63 -12.05
C VAL A 184 -2.42 9.02 -10.66
N VAL A 185 -1.60 8.00 -10.51
CA VAL A 185 -1.50 7.20 -9.28
C VAL A 185 -0.05 7.08 -8.82
N VAL A 186 0.17 7.29 -7.53
CA VAL A 186 1.40 6.98 -6.79
C VAL A 186 1.07 5.90 -5.77
N ARG A 187 1.77 4.76 -5.79
CA ARG A 187 1.50 3.61 -4.90
C ARG A 187 2.60 3.34 -3.88
N ASP A 188 3.82 3.76 -4.19
CA ASP A 188 4.93 3.61 -3.25
C ASP A 188 4.69 4.55 -2.06
N GLY A 189 4.74 3.98 -0.86
CA GLY A 189 4.50 4.72 0.36
C GLY A 189 5.53 5.82 0.61
N GLU A 190 6.80 5.60 0.29
CA GLU A 190 7.82 6.63 0.45
C GLU A 190 7.56 7.78 -0.54
N ALA A 191 7.27 7.45 -1.80
CA ALA A 191 6.91 8.42 -2.82
C ALA A 191 5.65 9.23 -2.47
N ILE A 192 4.65 8.61 -1.82
CA ILE A 192 3.46 9.31 -1.29
C ILE A 192 3.88 10.32 -0.22
N GLY A 193 4.72 9.93 0.74
CA GLY A 193 5.23 10.83 1.78
C GLY A 193 6.01 12.02 1.21
N VAL A 194 6.88 11.77 0.23
CA VAL A 194 7.59 12.83 -0.51
C VAL A 194 6.59 13.76 -1.19
N LEU A 195 5.58 13.24 -1.88
CA LEU A 195 4.61 14.06 -2.60
C LEU A 195 3.74 14.91 -1.65
N LEU A 196 3.31 14.36 -0.50
CA LEU A 196 2.60 15.13 0.53
C LEU A 196 3.46 16.27 1.06
N THR A 197 4.73 16.00 1.34
CA THR A 197 5.72 17.01 1.77
C THR A 197 5.87 18.12 0.72
N ARG A 198 6.04 17.73 -0.55
CA ARG A 198 6.22 18.64 -1.68
C ARG A 198 4.98 19.50 -1.94
N MET A 199 3.79 18.96 -1.76
CA MET A 199 2.55 19.74 -1.86
C MET A 199 2.38 20.71 -0.68
N GLY A 200 3.01 20.44 0.47
CA GLY A 200 2.92 21.27 1.67
C GLY A 200 1.94 20.75 2.72
N ALA A 201 1.60 19.46 2.69
CA ALA A 201 0.75 18.80 3.69
C ALA A 201 1.60 18.08 4.75
N GLN A 202 2.29 18.85 5.60
CA GLN A 202 3.26 18.35 6.57
C GLN A 202 2.60 17.59 7.72
N ASP A 203 1.52 18.13 8.29
CA ASP A 203 0.84 17.52 9.44
C ASP A 203 0.17 16.20 9.01
N THR A 204 -0.47 16.22 7.84
CA THR A 204 -1.10 15.01 7.30
C THR A 204 -0.05 13.98 6.89
N ARG A 205 1.12 14.40 6.39
CA ARG A 205 2.24 13.51 6.09
C ARG A 205 2.75 12.80 7.35
N LEU A 206 2.94 13.50 8.45
CA LEU A 206 3.36 12.89 9.73
C LEU A 206 2.35 11.84 10.20
N THR A 207 1.06 12.18 10.17
CA THR A 207 -0.03 11.25 10.52
C THR A 207 -0.05 10.02 9.59
N TRP A 208 0.22 10.23 8.31
CA TRP A 208 0.27 9.16 7.31
C TRP A 208 1.48 8.23 7.52
N GLU A 209 2.65 8.79 7.84
CA GLU A 209 3.87 8.04 8.16
C GLU A 209 3.70 7.22 9.44
N GLU A 210 3.15 7.79 10.50
CA GLU A 210 2.88 7.07 11.75
C GLU A 210 1.97 5.85 11.51
N ARG A 211 0.88 6.04 10.76
CA ARG A 211 -0.04 4.95 10.38
C ARG A 211 0.63 3.89 9.50
N ARG A 212 1.57 4.27 8.63
CA ARG A 212 2.35 3.35 7.80
C ARG A 212 3.30 2.52 8.67
N MET A 213 4.11 3.16 9.52
CA MET A 213 5.08 2.50 10.39
C MET A 213 4.41 1.52 11.35
N ARG A 214 3.32 1.95 12.00
CA ARG A 214 2.57 1.08 12.92
C ARG A 214 2.08 -0.20 12.23
N ARG A 215 1.69 -0.11 10.95
CA ARG A 215 1.28 -1.28 10.18
C ARG A 215 2.45 -2.16 9.76
N GLU A 216 3.57 -1.57 9.37
CA GLU A 216 4.77 -2.32 9.01
C GLU A 216 5.27 -3.17 10.18
N VAL A 217 5.34 -2.58 11.38
CA VAL A 217 5.68 -3.29 12.62
C VAL A 217 4.72 -4.44 12.88
N ARG A 218 3.40 -4.21 12.80
CA ARG A 218 2.39 -5.26 12.98
C ARG A 218 2.48 -6.36 11.92
N ALA A 219 2.73 -6.00 10.66
CA ALA A 219 2.84 -6.96 9.57
C ALA A 219 4.10 -7.84 9.71
N THR A 220 5.18 -7.30 10.27
CA THR A 220 6.40 -8.06 10.58
C THR A 220 6.17 -8.96 11.79
N ALA A 221 5.57 -8.46 12.87
CA ALA A 221 5.24 -9.26 14.05
C ALA A 221 4.29 -10.43 13.71
N ASN A 222 3.25 -10.19 12.91
CA ASN A 222 2.34 -11.23 12.46
C ASN A 222 3.03 -12.27 11.56
N ARG A 223 3.96 -11.83 10.71
CA ARG A 223 4.76 -12.76 9.88
C ARG A 223 5.64 -13.66 10.74
N LEU A 224 6.27 -13.10 11.76
CA LEU A 224 7.10 -13.87 12.69
C LEU A 224 6.26 -14.87 13.50
N ALA A 225 5.15 -14.42 14.09
CA ALA A 225 4.26 -15.28 14.85
C ALA A 225 3.69 -16.44 14.00
N ASN A 226 3.29 -16.17 12.75
CA ASN A 226 2.82 -17.21 11.84
C ASN A 226 3.95 -18.18 11.45
N PHE A 227 5.18 -17.69 11.33
CA PHE A 227 6.35 -18.53 11.05
C PHE A 227 6.65 -19.46 12.23
N ASP A 228 6.61 -18.94 13.45
CA ASP A 228 6.86 -19.71 14.67
C ASP A 228 5.77 -20.77 14.88
N ASP A 229 4.48 -20.43 14.74
CA ASP A 229 3.37 -21.38 14.83
C ASP A 229 3.50 -22.50 13.77
N ALA A 230 3.79 -22.14 12.52
CA ALA A 230 3.99 -23.12 11.45
C ALA A 230 5.20 -24.03 11.70
N ASN A 231 6.28 -23.48 12.24
CA ASN A 231 7.50 -24.24 12.54
C ASN A 231 7.29 -25.18 13.74
N LEU A 232 6.61 -24.72 14.79
CA LEU A 232 6.25 -25.52 15.96
C LEU A 232 5.36 -26.70 15.55
N ARG A 233 4.28 -26.45 14.80
CA ARG A 233 3.39 -27.52 14.30
C ARG A 233 4.12 -28.54 13.44
N ARG A 234 4.97 -28.09 12.51
CA ARG A 234 5.76 -28.99 11.67
C ARG A 234 6.72 -29.84 12.50
N SER A 235 7.36 -29.24 13.49
CA SER A 235 8.31 -29.91 14.37
C SER A 235 7.62 -30.93 15.28
N ALA A 236 6.46 -30.58 15.85
CA ALA A 236 5.64 -31.48 16.65
C ALA A 236 5.16 -32.69 15.85
N ARG A 237 4.61 -32.48 14.64
CA ARG A 237 4.20 -33.57 13.74
C ARG A 237 5.35 -34.49 13.38
N ALA A 238 6.52 -33.92 13.07
CA ALA A 238 7.71 -34.71 12.77
C ALA A 238 8.22 -35.51 13.98
N ALA A 239 8.14 -34.93 15.18
CA ALA A 239 8.51 -35.59 16.43
C ALA A 239 7.60 -36.79 16.75
N VAL A 240 6.28 -36.59 16.58
CA VAL A 240 5.26 -37.63 16.78
C VAL A 240 5.39 -38.75 15.74
N ALA A 241 5.57 -38.43 14.46
CA ALA A 241 5.83 -39.43 13.42
C ALA A 241 7.12 -40.21 13.69
N ALA A 242 8.20 -39.52 14.08
CA ALA A 242 9.45 -40.16 14.44
C ALA A 242 9.29 -41.10 15.64
N ALA A 243 8.46 -40.74 16.63
CA ALA A 243 8.18 -41.60 17.77
C ALA A 243 7.44 -42.88 17.37
N ALA A 244 6.40 -42.79 16.53
CA ALA A 244 5.67 -43.97 16.03
C ALA A 244 6.59 -44.90 15.23
N ARG A 245 7.44 -44.34 14.36
CA ARG A 245 8.42 -45.12 13.58
C ARG A 245 9.47 -45.80 14.47
N VAL A 246 9.96 -45.09 15.48
CA VAL A 246 10.94 -45.64 16.42
C VAL A 246 10.33 -46.75 17.28
N GLU A 247 9.09 -46.59 17.74
CA GLU A 247 8.34 -47.63 18.46
C GLU A 247 8.23 -48.90 17.60
N ARG A 248 7.88 -48.74 16.32
CA ARG A 248 7.86 -49.84 15.35
C ARG A 248 9.24 -50.45 15.10
N ALA A 249 10.29 -49.63 15.01
CA ALA A 249 11.66 -50.08 14.79
C ALA A 249 12.17 -50.96 15.94
N LEU A 250 11.90 -50.56 17.19
CA LEU A 250 12.23 -51.35 18.38
C LEU A 250 11.50 -52.70 18.36
N ALA A 251 10.22 -52.74 17.94
CA ALA A 251 9.47 -53.98 17.82
C ALA A 251 9.99 -54.91 16.71
N ILE A 252 10.45 -54.37 15.57
CA ILE A 252 11.01 -55.17 14.46
C ILE A 252 12.36 -55.78 14.83
N LEU A 253 13.21 -54.99 15.49
CA LEU A 253 14.58 -55.40 15.80
C LEU A 253 14.65 -56.28 17.06
N GLY A 254 13.84 -56.02 18.08
CA GLY A 254 13.83 -56.81 19.31
C GLY A 254 15.17 -56.73 20.04
N GLU A 255 15.73 -57.88 20.39
CA GLU A 255 17.02 -57.99 21.09
C GLU A 255 18.24 -57.67 20.20
N ASP A 256 18.06 -57.55 18.87
CA ASP A 256 19.16 -57.26 17.94
C ASP A 256 19.57 -55.77 17.92
N VAL A 257 18.92 -54.91 18.71
CA VAL A 257 19.22 -53.47 18.73
C VAL A 257 20.46 -53.19 19.59
N PRO A 258 21.50 -52.52 19.08
CA PRO A 258 22.61 -52.04 19.91
C PRO A 258 22.13 -51.08 21.00
N ASP A 259 22.64 -51.24 22.23
CA ASP A 259 22.19 -50.49 23.42
C ASP A 259 22.14 -48.97 23.23
N HIS A 260 23.16 -48.40 22.59
CA HIS A 260 23.24 -46.95 22.35
C HIS A 260 22.17 -46.42 21.38
N LEU A 261 21.61 -47.29 20.52
CA LEU A 261 20.47 -46.97 19.64
C LEU A 261 19.14 -47.23 20.35
N ALA A 262 19.04 -48.31 21.12
CA ALA A 262 17.87 -48.63 21.93
C ALA A 262 17.56 -47.51 22.93
N ALA A 263 18.58 -47.01 23.65
CA ALA A 263 18.44 -45.92 24.60
C ALA A 263 17.87 -44.64 23.96
N ALA A 264 18.38 -44.25 22.79
CA ALA A 264 17.86 -43.09 22.04
C ALA A 264 16.44 -43.34 21.50
N GLY A 265 16.13 -44.58 21.14
CA GLY A 265 14.81 -45.00 20.69
C GLY A 265 13.77 -44.90 21.79
N HIS A 266 14.03 -45.50 22.96
CA HIS A 266 13.15 -45.43 24.12
C HIS A 266 12.91 -43.98 24.56
N LEU A 267 13.94 -43.14 24.55
CA LEU A 267 13.80 -41.72 24.92
C LEU A 267 12.84 -40.96 23.97
N ARG A 268 12.92 -41.22 22.66
CA ARG A 268 11.99 -40.64 21.67
C ARG A 268 10.55 -41.15 21.83
N VAL A 269 10.36 -42.42 22.18
CA VAL A 269 9.02 -42.99 22.42
C VAL A 269 8.40 -42.46 23.72
N GLN A 270 9.20 -42.30 24.77
CA GLN A 270 8.77 -41.74 26.05
C GLN A 270 8.41 -40.25 25.93
N HIS A 271 9.19 -39.48 25.15
CA HIS A 271 8.99 -38.06 24.96
C HIS A 271 8.61 -37.74 23.50
N ARG A 272 7.42 -38.18 23.10
CA ARG A 272 6.95 -38.11 21.70
C ARG A 272 6.92 -36.71 21.11
N GLN A 273 6.61 -35.70 21.94
CA GLN A 273 6.50 -34.30 21.52
C GLN A 273 7.79 -33.50 21.72
N ALA A 274 8.81 -34.06 22.39
CA ALA A 274 10.05 -33.34 22.67
C ALA A 274 10.87 -33.13 21.39
N SER A 275 11.47 -31.95 21.27
CA SER A 275 12.47 -31.66 20.25
C SER A 275 13.70 -32.55 20.42
N LEU A 276 14.49 -32.69 19.35
CA LEU A 276 15.75 -33.44 19.40
C LEU A 276 16.78 -32.84 20.37
N GLU A 277 16.67 -31.53 20.63
CA GLU A 277 17.52 -30.82 21.58
C GLU A 277 17.15 -31.16 23.03
N GLU A 278 15.86 -31.16 23.35
CA GLU A 278 15.34 -31.62 24.64
C GLU A 278 15.68 -33.11 24.88
N LEU A 279 15.54 -33.98 23.87
CA LEU A 279 15.99 -35.37 23.98
C LEU A 279 17.49 -35.48 24.26
N GLY A 280 18.31 -34.60 23.69
CA GLY A 280 19.75 -34.59 23.93
C GLY A 280 20.10 -34.26 25.38
N GLN A 281 19.34 -33.35 25.99
CA GLN A 281 19.48 -32.97 27.40
C GLN A 281 18.97 -34.04 28.37
N LEU A 282 17.91 -34.77 27.98
CA LEU A 282 17.33 -35.86 28.78
C LEU A 282 18.13 -37.16 28.72
N ALA A 283 19.04 -37.29 27.74
CA ALA A 283 19.86 -38.48 27.60
C ALA A 283 20.95 -38.56 28.68
N ASP A 284 21.31 -39.78 29.09
CA ASP A 284 22.41 -40.05 30.01
C ASP A 284 23.44 -41.00 29.36
N PRO A 285 24.69 -40.55 29.10
CA PRO A 285 25.17 -39.16 29.27
C PRO A 285 24.50 -38.18 28.28
N PRO A 286 24.44 -36.87 28.61
CA PRO A 286 23.88 -35.85 27.73
C PRO A 286 24.57 -35.85 26.38
N MET A 287 23.80 -35.63 25.33
CA MET A 287 24.31 -35.64 23.96
C MET A 287 23.75 -34.51 23.12
N THR A 288 24.47 -34.14 22.06
CA THR A 288 24.01 -33.08 21.16
C THR A 288 22.79 -33.52 20.36
N LYS A 289 22.00 -32.54 19.92
CA LYS A 289 20.87 -32.74 18.99
C LYS A 289 21.22 -33.67 17.82
N ASP A 290 22.39 -33.46 17.20
CA ASP A 290 22.84 -34.24 16.04
C ASP A 290 23.22 -35.67 16.42
N ALA A 291 23.74 -35.90 17.62
CA ALA A 291 24.03 -37.24 18.12
C ALA A 291 22.74 -38.06 18.33
N VAL A 292 21.70 -37.46 18.94
CA VAL A 292 20.38 -38.10 19.07
C VAL A 292 19.79 -38.39 17.69
N ALA A 293 19.78 -37.39 16.80
CA ALA A 293 19.23 -37.52 15.46
C ALA A 293 19.94 -38.62 14.66
N GLY A 294 21.27 -38.69 14.75
CA GLY A 294 22.07 -39.72 14.10
C GLY A 294 21.77 -41.13 14.64
N ARG A 295 21.57 -41.29 15.95
CA ARG A 295 21.20 -42.57 16.56
C ARG A 295 19.80 -43.02 16.12
N ILE A 296 18.81 -42.14 16.18
CA ILE A 296 17.44 -42.43 15.71
C ILE A 296 17.45 -42.82 14.23
N ARG A 297 18.17 -42.09 13.38
CA ARG A 297 18.25 -42.40 11.94
C ARG A 297 18.85 -43.77 11.67
N ARG A 298 19.92 -44.14 12.38
CA ARG A 298 20.55 -45.47 12.25
C ARG A 298 19.62 -46.59 12.73
N LEU A 299 18.90 -46.38 13.83
CA LEU A 299 17.91 -47.32 14.34
C LEU A 299 16.83 -47.61 13.28
N LEU A 300 16.24 -46.56 12.70
CA LEU A 300 15.23 -46.68 11.65
C LEU A 300 15.78 -47.40 10.41
N SER A 301 16.95 -47.01 9.92
CA SER A 301 17.56 -47.65 8.73
C SER A 301 17.85 -49.14 8.94
N MET A 302 18.22 -49.54 10.16
CA MET A 302 18.46 -50.94 10.51
C MET A 302 17.15 -51.74 10.58
N ALA A 303 16.10 -51.16 11.16
CA ALA A 303 14.77 -51.78 11.20
C ALA A 303 14.16 -51.92 9.80
N ASP A 304 14.22 -50.88 8.98
CA ASP A 304 13.69 -50.89 7.60
C ASP A 304 14.40 -51.94 6.73
N ARG A 305 15.71 -52.15 6.95
CA ARG A 305 16.46 -53.23 6.29
C ARG A 305 15.97 -54.61 6.73
N LYS A 306 15.86 -54.86 8.04
CA LYS A 306 15.36 -56.14 8.58
C LYS A 306 13.92 -56.42 8.11
N ALA A 307 13.08 -55.40 8.07
CA ALA A 307 11.71 -55.50 7.58
C ALA A 307 11.65 -55.95 6.12
N LYS A 308 12.47 -55.33 5.26
CA LYS A 308 12.59 -55.69 3.85
C LYS A 308 13.07 -57.13 3.66
N ASP A 309 14.11 -57.53 4.40
CA ASP A 309 14.68 -58.88 4.31
C ASP A 309 13.70 -59.96 4.82
N SER A 310 12.83 -59.60 5.77
CA SER A 310 11.82 -60.48 6.36
C SER A 310 10.44 -60.42 5.69
N GLY A 311 10.27 -59.56 4.67
CA GLY A 311 9.00 -59.40 3.95
C GLY A 311 7.85 -58.79 4.76
N ILE A 312 8.15 -58.04 5.84
CA ILE A 312 7.14 -57.37 6.67
C ILE A 312 7.08 -55.86 6.37
N PRO A 313 5.97 -55.15 6.71
CA PRO A 313 5.89 -53.70 6.58
C PRO A 313 6.97 -52.97 7.39
N ASP A 314 7.55 -51.94 6.77
CA ASP A 314 8.64 -51.12 7.31
C ASP A 314 8.17 -50.15 8.43
N THR A 315 9.06 -49.27 8.90
CA THR A 315 8.73 -48.34 9.97
C THR A 315 7.72 -47.26 9.56
N GLU A 316 7.64 -46.90 8.27
CA GLU A 316 6.68 -45.88 7.77
C GLU A 316 5.23 -46.34 7.90
N SER A 317 4.99 -47.66 7.88
CA SER A 317 3.65 -48.23 8.08
C SER A 317 2.99 -47.86 9.42
N ALA A 318 3.78 -47.40 10.40
CA ALA A 318 3.28 -46.94 11.71
C ALA A 318 2.80 -45.48 11.72
N VAL A 319 3.03 -44.71 10.66
CA VAL A 319 2.61 -43.30 10.57
C VAL A 319 1.23 -43.22 9.91
N THR A 320 0.18 -43.07 10.71
CA THR A 320 -1.19 -42.87 10.21
C THR A 320 -1.57 -41.40 10.13
N ALA A 321 -2.56 -41.06 9.30
CA ALA A 321 -3.07 -39.69 9.18
C ALA A 321 -3.65 -39.18 10.49
N ASP A 322 -4.42 -40.02 11.20
CA ASP A 322 -5.03 -39.69 12.49
C ASP A 322 -3.97 -39.31 13.54
N LEU A 323 -2.83 -40.00 13.53
CA LEU A 323 -1.71 -39.77 14.45
C LEU A 323 -0.99 -38.43 14.18
N LEU A 324 -1.07 -37.91 12.95
CA LEU A 324 -0.53 -36.60 12.56
C LEU A 324 -1.50 -35.44 12.83
N ASP A 325 -2.79 -35.73 13.00
CA ASP A 325 -3.83 -34.74 13.30
C ASP A 325 -4.01 -34.50 14.81
N GLU A 326 -3.61 -35.46 15.65
CA GLU A 326 -3.52 -35.32 17.12
C GLU A 326 -2.28 -34.51 17.60
N ALA A 327 -1.42 -34.08 16.67
CA ALA A 327 -0.16 -33.36 16.91
C ALA A 327 -0.19 -31.89 16.43
#